data_AF-A0A834RSV5-F1
#
_entry.id   AF-A0A834RSV5-F1
#
_cell.length_a   1.000
_cell.length_b   1.000
_cell.length_c   1.000
_cell.angle_alpha   90.00
_cell.angle_beta   90.00
_cell.angle_gamma   90.00
#
_symmetry.space_group_name_H-M   'P 1'
#
loop_
_entity.id
_entity.type
_entity.pdbx_description
1 polymer ?
#
loop_
_entity_poly.entity_id
_entity_poly.type
_entity_poly.pdbx_seq_one_letter_code
_entity_poly.pdbx_strand_id
1 'polypeptide(L)'
;MTKVLSHLKYQQNQPPFEARQVLECVRIEDPYNAHPDVQVAVTKVKYQVHGTPASCFFYWNQSQESEEKLRRATGTAHDENAESCQYDKQRLQLATKPTDKLNDDTTKEFAALTHFKNGEFTHAPHILGFAVDNTAEEADDTEAMLGGYVVFMLMNKLPGEQITWAKCWSKEEKTREEIRCAFKVALMDVWSVGAWPSDHGMRKVMWDEQEHKWYVFLLYCQFFY
;
A
#
# COMPACT_ATOMS: atom_id res chain seq x y z
N MET A 1 -2.03 -16.41 17.85
CA MET A 1 -3.00 -16.72 16.78
C MET A 1 -3.19 -15.45 15.95
N THR A 2 -3.07 -15.54 14.64
CA THR A 2 -3.17 -14.40 13.71
C THR A 2 -4.62 -14.18 13.33
N LYS A 3 -5.14 -12.95 13.38
CA LYS A 3 -6.54 -12.64 13.02
C LYS A 3 -6.59 -11.87 11.70
N VAL A 4 -7.44 -12.30 10.77
CA VAL A 4 -7.66 -11.57 9.51
C VAL A 4 -8.40 -10.26 9.79
N LEU A 5 -7.81 -9.12 9.40
CA LEU A 5 -8.40 -7.79 9.58
C LEU A 5 -8.97 -7.20 8.28
N SER A 6 -8.55 -7.72 7.12
CA SER A 6 -9.12 -7.34 5.85
C SER A 6 -9.36 -8.53 4.93
N HIS A 7 -10.36 -8.41 4.07
CA HIS A 7 -10.47 -9.28 2.89
C HIS A 7 -9.26 -9.08 1.97
N LEU A 8 -8.92 -10.13 1.23
CA LEU A 8 -7.95 -10.08 0.15
C LEU A 8 -8.42 -9.09 -0.91
N LYS A 9 -7.51 -8.24 -1.41
CA LYS A 9 -7.81 -7.26 -2.46
C LYS A 9 -6.72 -7.26 -3.51
N TYR A 10 -7.14 -7.24 -4.77
CA TYR A 10 -6.24 -7.15 -5.92
C TYR A 10 -6.13 -5.71 -6.42
N GLN A 11 -4.91 -5.29 -6.74
CA GLN A 11 -4.54 -4.02 -7.36
C GLN A 11 -4.04 -4.30 -8.77
N GLN A 12 -4.91 -4.03 -9.75
CA GLN A 12 -4.69 -4.32 -11.17
C GLN A 12 -4.46 -3.04 -12.02
N ASN A 13 -4.25 -1.89 -11.37
CA ASN A 13 -4.16 -0.59 -12.05
C ASN A 13 -2.85 -0.43 -12.82
N GLN A 14 -1.72 -0.81 -12.21
CA GLN A 14 -0.39 -0.70 -12.80
C GLN A 14 0.48 -1.91 -12.39
N PRO A 15 1.21 -2.52 -13.34
CA PRO A 15 2.12 -3.61 -13.03
C PRO A 15 3.41 -3.10 -12.36
N PRO A 16 4.05 -3.89 -11.49
CA PRO A 16 3.66 -5.25 -11.09
C PRO A 16 2.37 -5.23 -10.26
N PHE A 17 1.42 -6.08 -10.63
CA PHE A 17 0.13 -6.13 -9.94
C PHE A 17 0.29 -6.81 -8.59
N GLU A 18 -0.52 -6.39 -7.63
CA GLU A 18 -0.40 -6.88 -6.26
C GLU A 18 -1.73 -7.39 -5.74
N ALA A 19 -1.68 -8.42 -4.91
CA ALA A 19 -2.70 -8.64 -3.90
C ALA A 19 -2.24 -8.03 -2.57
N ARG A 20 -3.21 -7.72 -1.70
CA ARG A 20 -2.92 -7.26 -0.33
C ARG A 20 -3.91 -7.79 0.68
N GLN A 21 -3.39 -8.08 1.87
CA GLN A 21 -4.19 -8.44 3.04
C GLN A 21 -3.57 -7.86 4.32
N VAL A 22 -4.42 -7.54 5.28
CA VAL A 22 -4.03 -7.03 6.59
C VAL A 22 -4.40 -8.05 7.65
N LEU A 23 -3.44 -8.39 8.50
CA LEU A 23 -3.56 -9.38 9.56
C LEU A 23 -3.09 -8.79 10.89
N GLU A 24 -3.76 -9.15 11.98
CA GLU A 24 -3.30 -8.89 13.33
C GLU A 24 -2.30 -9.96 13.76
N CYS A 25 -1.17 -9.53 14.29
CA CYS A 25 -0.11 -10.40 14.79
C CYS A 25 0.00 -10.27 16.31
N VAL A 26 0.14 -11.39 16.99
CA VAL A 26 0.44 -11.44 18.43
C VAL A 26 1.90 -11.83 18.60
N ARG A 27 2.63 -11.07 19.42
CA ARG A 27 4.03 -11.34 19.71
C ARG A 27 4.18 -12.68 20.45
N ILE A 28 5.03 -13.55 19.91
CA ILE A 28 5.41 -14.82 20.54
C ILE A 28 6.69 -14.62 21.36
N GLU A 29 7.71 -14.03 20.75
CA GLU A 29 9.00 -13.70 21.37
C GLU A 29 9.51 -12.33 20.90
N ASP A 30 10.36 -11.70 21.70
CA ASP A 30 11.15 -10.53 21.33
C ASP A 30 12.61 -10.78 21.73
N PRO A 31 13.34 -11.61 20.95
CA PRO A 31 14.68 -12.07 21.34
C PRO A 31 15.69 -10.94 21.47
N TYR A 32 15.41 -9.78 20.84
CA TYR A 32 16.26 -8.60 20.87
C TYR A 32 15.74 -7.53 21.84
N ASN A 33 14.63 -7.77 22.53
CA ASN A 33 13.93 -6.80 23.39
C ASN A 33 13.74 -5.44 22.70
N ALA A 34 13.45 -5.46 21.40
CA ALA A 34 13.36 -4.26 20.56
C ALA A 34 12.02 -3.52 20.73
N HIS A 35 10.97 -4.25 21.14
CA HIS A 35 9.60 -3.75 21.28
C HIS A 35 8.93 -4.31 22.54
N PRO A 36 9.47 -4.03 23.75
CA PRO A 36 9.03 -4.66 25.00
C PRO A 36 7.54 -4.47 25.28
N ASP A 37 6.99 -3.31 24.92
CA ASP A 37 5.61 -2.91 25.20
C ASP A 37 4.60 -3.30 24.11
N VAL A 38 5.06 -3.86 22.97
CA VAL A 38 4.19 -4.18 21.83
C VAL A 38 3.78 -5.65 21.89
N GLN A 39 2.58 -5.93 22.42
CA GLN A 39 2.03 -7.28 22.43
C GLN A 39 1.26 -7.63 21.15
N VAL A 40 0.64 -6.63 20.51
CA VAL A 40 -0.16 -6.79 19.31
C VAL A 40 0.31 -5.80 18.26
N ALA A 41 0.50 -6.29 17.04
CA ALA A 41 0.89 -5.54 15.87
C ALA A 41 -0.04 -5.86 14.69
N VAL A 42 0.12 -5.13 13.59
CA VAL A 42 -0.58 -5.40 12.34
C VAL A 42 0.44 -5.63 11.25
N THR A 43 0.34 -6.73 10.53
CA THR A 43 1.12 -6.95 9.31
C THR A 43 0.25 -6.71 8.08
N LYS A 44 0.77 -5.94 7.13
CA LYS A 44 0.22 -5.86 5.78
C LYS A 44 1.08 -6.72 4.89
N VAL A 45 0.48 -7.78 4.36
CA VAL A 45 1.11 -8.66 3.37
C VAL A 45 0.71 -8.18 2.00
N LYS A 46 1.69 -8.01 1.12
CA LYS A 46 1.48 -7.72 -0.30
C LYS A 46 2.31 -8.66 -1.13
N TYR A 47 1.80 -9.14 -2.25
CA TYR A 47 2.56 -10.03 -3.13
C TYR A 47 2.15 -9.85 -4.58
N GLN A 48 3.08 -10.17 -5.47
CA GLN A 48 2.84 -10.07 -6.90
C GLN A 48 1.79 -11.08 -7.34
N VAL A 49 0.85 -10.61 -8.17
CA VAL A 49 -0.17 -11.44 -8.82
C VAL A 49 -0.12 -11.31 -10.33
N HIS A 50 -0.69 -12.29 -11.02
CA HIS A 50 -0.87 -12.23 -12.46
C HIS A 50 -1.81 -11.09 -12.86
N GLY A 51 -1.52 -10.50 -14.03
CA GLY A 51 -2.47 -9.62 -14.68
C GLY A 51 -3.70 -10.39 -15.15
N THR A 52 -4.87 -9.77 -15.04
CA THR A 52 -6.06 -10.33 -15.70
C THR A 52 -5.82 -10.48 -17.21
N PRO A 53 -6.53 -11.40 -17.91
CA PRO A 53 -6.40 -11.52 -19.37
C PRO A 53 -6.59 -10.18 -20.11
N ALA A 54 -7.52 -9.35 -19.65
CA ALA A 54 -7.75 -8.02 -20.21
C ALA A 54 -6.57 -7.07 -19.97
N SER A 55 -6.01 -7.05 -18.76
CA SER A 55 -4.82 -6.25 -18.43
C SER A 55 -3.61 -6.70 -19.27
N CYS A 56 -3.36 -8.00 -19.35
CA CYS A 56 -2.26 -8.57 -20.13
C CYS A 56 -2.41 -8.24 -21.62
N PHE A 57 -3.61 -8.36 -22.18
CA PHE A 57 -3.88 -7.96 -23.57
C PHE A 57 -3.64 -6.47 -23.80
N PHE A 58 -4.09 -5.61 -22.88
CA PHE A 58 -3.87 -4.16 -22.97
C PHE A 58 -2.38 -3.80 -23.02
N TYR A 59 -1.56 -4.39 -22.13
CA TYR A 59 -0.11 -4.15 -22.12
C TYR A 59 0.60 -4.74 -23.34
N TRP A 60 0.13 -5.91 -23.80
CA TRP A 60 0.65 -6.51 -25.02
C TRP A 60 0.40 -5.62 -26.23
N ASN A 61 -0.85 -5.15 -26.41
CA ASN A 61 -1.22 -4.27 -27.51
C ASN A 61 -0.43 -2.97 -27.49
N GLN A 62 -0.28 -2.31 -26.34
CA GLN A 62 0.56 -1.11 -26.23
C GLN A 62 2.02 -1.37 -26.61
N SER A 63 2.59 -2.50 -26.16
CA SER A 63 3.95 -2.89 -26.54
C SER A 63 4.10 -3.14 -28.05
N GLN A 64 3.07 -3.66 -28.73
CA GLN A 64 3.10 -3.82 -30.19
C GLN A 64 3.01 -2.47 -30.91
N GLU A 65 2.13 -1.59 -30.45
CA GLU A 65 1.96 -0.25 -31.02
C GLU A 65 3.22 0.61 -30.89
N SER A 66 3.89 0.59 -29.73
CA SER A 66 5.12 1.35 -29.53
C SER A 66 6.30 0.78 -30.32
N GLU A 67 6.36 -0.54 -30.50
CA GLU A 67 7.36 -1.15 -31.37
C GLU A 67 7.17 -0.76 -32.84
N GLU A 68 5.94 -0.72 -33.33
CA GLU A 68 5.66 -0.28 -34.70
C GLU A 68 5.95 1.22 -34.91
N LYS A 69 5.65 2.07 -33.91
CA LYS A 69 6.04 3.49 -33.92
C LYS A 69 7.56 3.65 -34.00
N LEU A 70 8.31 2.91 -33.19
CA LEU A 70 9.77 2.93 -33.19
C LEU A 70 10.33 2.53 -34.57
N ARG A 71 9.81 1.47 -35.19
CA ARG A 71 10.25 1.02 -36.53
C ARG A 71 10.09 2.08 -37.62
N ARG A 72 9.11 2.97 -37.49
CA ARG A 72 8.82 4.03 -38.45
C ARG A 72 9.53 5.34 -38.15
N ALA A 73 10.10 5.48 -36.96
CA ALA A 73 10.70 6.71 -36.49
C ALA A 73 12.13 6.89 -36.99
N THR A 74 12.54 8.15 -37.20
CA THR A 74 13.89 8.53 -37.62
C THR A 74 14.33 9.79 -36.87
N GLY A 75 15.64 9.96 -36.67
CA GLY A 75 16.18 11.14 -35.98
C GLY A 75 15.77 11.18 -34.50
N THR A 76 15.52 12.37 -33.94
CA THR A 76 15.16 12.54 -32.52
C THR A 76 13.88 11.81 -32.11
N ALA A 77 12.93 11.66 -33.03
CA ALA A 77 11.72 10.88 -32.80
C ALA A 77 12.02 9.38 -32.61
N HIS A 78 13.14 8.87 -33.12
CA HIS A 78 13.53 7.48 -32.89
C HIS A 78 13.91 7.26 -31.42
N ASP A 79 14.70 8.16 -30.83
CA ASP A 79 15.17 8.03 -29.46
C ASP A 79 14.02 8.10 -28.45
N GLU A 80 13.10 9.08 -28.59
CA GLU A 80 11.90 9.19 -27.76
C GLU A 80 10.98 7.96 -27.86
N ASN A 81 10.82 7.43 -29.08
CA ASN A 81 10.04 6.21 -29.31
C ASN A 81 10.76 4.95 -28.79
N ALA A 82 12.09 4.94 -28.73
CA ALA A 82 12.87 3.83 -28.20
C ALA A 82 12.67 3.72 -26.69
N GLU A 83 12.73 4.84 -25.98
CA GLU A 83 12.43 4.91 -24.54
C GLU A 83 11.00 4.47 -24.24
N SER A 84 10.03 4.98 -25.00
CA SER A 84 8.62 4.62 -24.85
C SER A 84 8.37 3.12 -25.12
N CYS A 85 8.99 2.58 -26.17
CA CYS A 85 8.90 1.14 -26.50
C CYS A 85 9.52 0.27 -25.40
N GLN A 86 10.67 0.66 -24.86
CA GLN A 86 11.29 -0.04 -23.74
C GLN A 86 10.40 -0.02 -22.49
N TYR A 87 9.79 1.13 -22.19
CA TYR A 87 8.87 1.30 -21.07
C TYR A 87 7.63 0.39 -21.20
N ASP A 88 6.99 0.33 -22.37
CA ASP A 88 5.84 -0.54 -22.60
C ASP A 88 6.20 -2.03 -22.54
N LYS A 89 7.36 -2.41 -23.08
CA LYS A 89 7.89 -3.77 -22.96
C LYS A 89 8.13 -4.15 -21.49
N GLN A 90 8.68 -3.24 -20.70
CA GLN A 90 8.87 -3.47 -19.27
C GLN A 90 7.53 -3.63 -18.54
N ARG A 91 6.51 -2.82 -18.85
CA ARG A 91 5.18 -2.97 -18.24
C ARG A 91 4.53 -4.30 -18.58
N LEU A 92 4.66 -4.77 -19.83
CA LEU A 92 4.20 -6.11 -20.21
C LEU A 92 4.93 -7.21 -19.42
N GLN A 93 6.26 -7.09 -19.26
CA GLN A 93 7.03 -8.04 -18.46
C GLN A 93 6.53 -8.06 -17.00
N LEU A 94 6.39 -6.89 -16.37
CA LEU A 94 5.90 -6.78 -14.98
C LEU A 94 4.45 -7.29 -14.81
N ALA A 95 3.64 -7.27 -15.87
CA ALA A 95 2.28 -7.79 -15.88
C ALA A 95 2.20 -9.32 -16.01
N THR A 96 3.25 -9.96 -16.54
CA THR A 96 3.21 -11.37 -16.98
C THR A 96 4.31 -12.25 -16.41
N LYS A 97 5.34 -11.67 -15.77
CA LYS A 97 6.51 -12.39 -15.27
C LYS A 97 6.88 -11.93 -13.85
N PRO A 98 7.45 -12.85 -13.04
CA PRO A 98 7.89 -12.52 -11.69
C PRO A 98 8.98 -11.47 -11.72
N THR A 99 9.02 -10.63 -10.69
CA THR A 99 10.03 -9.60 -10.52
C THR A 99 10.36 -9.39 -9.04
N ASP A 100 11.56 -8.87 -8.76
CA ASP A 100 11.92 -8.34 -7.43
C ASP A 100 11.62 -6.84 -7.30
N LYS A 101 11.20 -6.19 -8.40
CA LYS A 101 10.78 -4.79 -8.37
C LYS A 101 9.42 -4.71 -7.68
N LEU A 102 9.37 -4.07 -6.51
CA LEU A 102 8.11 -3.79 -5.81
C LEU A 102 7.23 -2.82 -6.59
N ASN A 103 5.93 -2.88 -6.35
CA ASN A 103 5.02 -1.85 -6.84
C ASN A 103 5.41 -0.48 -6.27
N ASP A 104 5.30 0.58 -7.09
CA ASP A 104 5.61 1.95 -6.68
C ASP A 104 4.79 2.39 -5.46
N ASP A 105 3.53 1.96 -5.38
CA ASP A 105 2.63 2.23 -4.25
C ASP A 105 3.11 1.55 -2.96
N THR A 106 3.66 0.34 -3.06
CA THR A 106 4.30 -0.39 -1.95
C THR A 106 5.57 0.31 -1.48
N THR A 107 6.38 0.79 -2.41
CA THR A 107 7.59 1.55 -2.09
C THR A 107 7.26 2.87 -1.38
N LYS A 108 6.28 3.62 -1.89
CA LYS A 108 5.81 4.88 -1.27
C LYS A 108 5.21 4.65 0.12
N GLU A 109 4.43 3.59 0.28
CA GLU A 109 3.83 3.23 1.57
C GLU A 109 4.90 2.88 2.60
N PHE A 110 5.90 2.07 2.24
CA PHE A 110 7.01 1.76 3.14
C PHE A 110 7.81 3.00 3.54
N ALA A 111 8.11 3.89 2.59
CA ALA A 111 8.78 5.17 2.87
C ALA A 111 7.97 6.02 3.85
N ALA A 112 6.63 6.08 3.68
CA ALA A 112 5.76 6.83 4.57
C ALA A 112 5.76 6.29 6.01
N LEU A 113 5.58 4.97 6.16
CA LEU A 113 5.58 4.30 7.47
C LEU A 113 6.93 4.42 8.19
N THR A 114 8.03 4.46 7.43
CA THR A 114 9.37 4.70 7.95
C THR A 114 9.53 6.14 8.42
N HIS A 115 9.02 7.10 7.66
CA HIS A 115 9.06 8.51 8.02
C HIS A 115 8.30 8.80 9.32
N PHE A 116 7.09 8.23 9.49
CA PHE A 116 6.28 8.42 10.70
C PHE A 116 6.94 7.89 11.98
N LYS A 117 7.80 6.87 11.86
CA LYS A 117 8.59 6.36 13.00
C LYS A 117 9.53 7.42 13.57
N ASN A 118 10.12 8.23 12.70
CA ASN A 118 11.18 9.17 13.05
C ASN A 118 10.66 10.51 13.59
N GLY A 119 9.38 10.83 13.35
CA GLY A 119 8.79 12.15 13.66
C GLY A 119 7.90 12.21 14.90
N GLU A 120 7.99 11.26 15.83
CA GLU A 120 7.06 11.12 16.97
C GLU A 120 5.58 11.17 16.55
N PHE A 121 5.28 10.65 15.36
CA PHE A 121 3.98 10.84 14.74
C PHE A 121 2.93 9.94 15.39
N THR A 122 1.94 10.54 16.04
CA THR A 122 0.96 9.78 16.85
C THR A 122 -0.38 9.53 16.16
N HIS A 123 -0.60 10.06 14.94
CA HIS A 123 -1.87 9.94 14.20
C HIS A 123 -1.82 8.97 13.01
N ALA A 124 -0.70 8.27 12.81
CA ALA A 124 -0.53 7.30 11.72
C ALA A 124 0.23 6.07 12.24
N PRO A 125 0.11 4.90 11.58
CA PRO A 125 0.93 3.76 11.92
C PRO A 125 2.37 4.02 11.46
N HIS A 126 3.33 3.40 12.12
CA HIS A 126 4.73 3.42 11.78
C HIS A 126 5.28 2.00 11.65
N ILE A 127 6.40 1.86 10.94
CA ILE A 127 7.01 0.56 10.69
C ILE A 127 7.73 0.01 11.93
N LEU A 128 7.40 -1.22 12.31
CA LEU A 128 8.12 -2.01 13.30
C LEU A 128 9.16 -2.90 12.61
N GLY A 129 8.80 -3.51 11.48
CA GLY A 129 9.68 -4.36 10.70
C GLY A 129 9.24 -4.49 9.24
N PHE A 130 10.18 -4.87 8.38
CA PHE A 130 9.98 -5.04 6.95
C PHE A 130 10.76 -6.25 6.45
N ALA A 131 10.10 -7.13 5.72
CA ALA A 131 10.73 -8.28 5.09
C ALA A 131 10.21 -8.45 3.65
N VAL A 132 11.09 -8.93 2.78
CA VAL A 132 10.78 -9.29 1.40
C VAL A 132 11.24 -10.73 1.19
N ASP A 133 10.41 -11.51 0.52
CA ASP A 133 10.69 -12.87 0.10
C ASP A 133 10.05 -13.11 -1.27
N ASN A 134 10.10 -14.34 -1.78
CA ASN A 134 9.41 -14.74 -3.00
C ASN A 134 8.17 -15.60 -2.67
N THR A 135 7.15 -15.52 -3.52
CA THR A 135 5.97 -16.38 -3.45
C THR A 135 6.34 -17.83 -3.75
N ALA A 136 5.86 -18.74 -2.91
CA ALA A 136 6.10 -20.18 -3.04
C ALA A 136 5.02 -20.88 -3.89
N GLU A 137 5.30 -22.10 -4.34
CA GLU A 137 4.35 -22.95 -5.08
C GLU A 137 3.07 -23.29 -4.30
N GLU A 138 3.16 -23.24 -2.97
CA GLU A 138 2.08 -23.61 -2.05
C GLU A 138 1.23 -22.41 -1.61
N ALA A 139 1.29 -21.28 -2.32
CA ALA A 139 0.47 -20.12 -1.98
C ALA A 139 -1.03 -20.44 -2.13
N ASP A 140 -1.82 -20.15 -1.10
CA ASP A 140 -3.28 -20.37 -1.06
C ASP A 140 -4.07 -19.53 -2.09
N ASP A 141 -3.41 -18.60 -2.78
CA ASP A 141 -3.99 -17.73 -3.80
C ASP A 141 -3.50 -18.13 -5.20
N THR A 142 -4.41 -18.65 -6.03
CA THR A 142 -4.12 -19.05 -7.42
C THR A 142 -3.72 -17.90 -8.33
N GLU A 143 -4.04 -16.66 -7.95
CA GLU A 143 -3.62 -15.47 -8.69
C GLU A 143 -2.16 -15.08 -8.37
N ALA A 144 -1.60 -15.58 -7.27
CA ALA A 144 -0.22 -15.32 -6.88
C ALA A 144 0.74 -15.74 -8.00
N MET A 145 1.70 -14.87 -8.30
CA MET A 145 2.68 -15.12 -9.33
C MET A 145 3.85 -15.87 -8.74
N LEU A 146 4.02 -17.15 -9.08
CA LEU A 146 5.12 -17.98 -8.59
C LEU A 146 6.49 -17.34 -8.84
N GLY A 147 7.32 -17.25 -7.81
CA GLY A 147 8.63 -16.62 -7.85
C GLY A 147 8.59 -15.08 -7.86
N GLY A 148 7.40 -14.47 -7.88
CA GLY A 148 7.24 -13.02 -7.69
C GLY A 148 7.50 -12.63 -6.23
N TYR A 149 7.60 -11.34 -5.93
CA TYR A 149 7.85 -10.91 -4.56
C TYR A 149 6.64 -11.11 -3.64
N VAL A 150 6.92 -11.25 -2.34
CA VAL A 150 6.02 -11.02 -1.22
C VAL A 150 6.69 -10.08 -0.22
N VAL A 151 5.93 -9.14 0.31
CA VAL A 151 6.37 -8.13 1.27
C VAL A 151 5.53 -8.24 2.53
N PHE A 152 6.20 -8.24 3.67
CA PHE A 152 5.61 -8.17 5.00
C PHE A 152 5.95 -6.82 5.63
N MET A 153 4.94 -5.96 5.80
CA MET A 153 5.07 -4.69 6.50
C MET A 153 4.45 -4.81 7.90
N LEU A 154 5.29 -5.00 8.92
CA LEU A 154 4.85 -5.04 10.31
C LEU A 154 4.76 -3.62 10.87
N MET A 155 3.60 -3.25 11.39
CA MET A 155 3.29 -1.91 11.89
C MET A 155 2.70 -2.00 13.30
N ASN A 156 2.80 -0.92 14.06
CA ASN A 156 2.06 -0.81 15.31
C ASN A 156 0.54 -0.83 15.04
N LYS A 157 -0.20 -1.49 15.92
CA LYS A 157 -1.66 -1.44 15.89
C LYS A 157 -2.11 -0.12 16.49
N LEU A 158 -2.89 0.66 15.75
CA LEU A 158 -3.52 1.87 16.29
C LEU A 158 -4.83 1.47 16.99
N PRO A 159 -5.22 2.21 18.05
CA PRO A 159 -6.47 1.96 18.76
C PRO A 159 -7.69 2.45 17.96
N GLY A 160 -8.88 2.17 18.51
CA GLY A 160 -10.14 2.57 17.92
C GLY A 160 -10.69 1.60 16.87
N GLU A 161 -11.71 2.07 16.15
CA GLU A 161 -12.40 1.31 15.11
C GLU A 161 -12.47 2.07 13.80
N GLN A 162 -12.51 1.33 12.68
CA GLN A 162 -12.77 1.92 11.38
C GLN A 162 -14.16 2.59 11.38
N ILE A 163 -14.18 3.89 11.07
CA ILE A 163 -15.40 4.66 10.98
C ILE A 163 -15.93 4.66 9.55
N THR A 164 -17.10 4.07 9.34
CA THR A 164 -17.81 4.11 8.06
C THR A 164 -18.75 5.31 8.01
N TRP A 165 -19.25 5.64 6.81
CA TRP A 165 -20.30 6.65 6.66
C TRP A 165 -21.49 6.34 7.58
N ALA A 166 -22.01 5.12 7.55
CA ALA A 166 -23.13 4.68 8.39
C ALA A 166 -22.83 4.84 9.90
N LYS A 167 -21.64 4.40 10.35
CA LYS A 167 -21.23 4.53 11.77
C LYS A 167 -21.06 5.99 12.21
N CYS A 168 -20.55 6.85 11.32
CA CYS A 168 -20.42 8.27 11.61
C CYS A 168 -21.79 8.92 11.76
N TRP A 169 -22.71 8.66 10.82
CA TRP A 169 -24.03 9.30 10.83
C TRP A 169 -24.98 8.74 11.90
N SER A 170 -24.73 7.53 12.40
CA SER A 170 -25.46 6.99 13.56
C SER A 170 -25.06 7.63 14.89
N LYS A 171 -23.95 8.37 14.95
CA LYS A 171 -23.52 9.10 16.15
C LYS A 171 -24.28 10.42 16.29
N GLU A 172 -24.40 10.89 17.53
CA GLU A 172 -24.98 12.20 17.83
C GLU A 172 -24.19 13.34 17.19
N GLU A 173 -24.85 14.49 17.00
CA GLU A 173 -24.26 15.64 16.32
C GLU A 173 -22.96 16.11 16.98
N LYS A 174 -22.93 16.13 18.31
CA LYS A 174 -21.75 16.53 19.09
C LYS A 174 -20.55 15.61 18.80
N THR A 175 -20.71 14.30 18.92
CA THR A 175 -19.64 13.33 18.61
C THR A 175 -19.19 13.42 17.15
N ARG A 176 -20.12 13.66 16.21
CA ARG A 176 -19.74 13.88 14.80
C ARG A 176 -18.84 15.10 14.63
N GLU A 177 -19.08 16.17 15.39
CA GLU A 177 -18.24 17.36 15.36
C GLU A 177 -16.86 17.11 16.00
N GLU A 178 -16.81 16.36 17.10
CA GLU A 178 -15.54 15.92 17.70
C GLU A 178 -14.71 15.10 16.71
N ILE A 179 -15.34 14.17 15.99
CA ILE A 179 -14.69 13.39 14.92
C ILE A 179 -14.13 14.29 13.82
N ARG A 180 -14.86 15.33 13.39
CA ARG A 180 -14.40 16.28 12.36
C ARG A 180 -13.21 17.11 12.85
N CYS A 181 -13.25 17.58 14.10
CA CYS A 181 -12.15 18.31 14.71
C CYS A 181 -10.89 17.44 14.81
N ALA A 182 -11.01 16.22 15.32
CA ALA A 182 -9.89 15.29 15.42
C ALA A 182 -9.34 14.91 14.03
N PHE A 183 -10.22 14.72 13.03
CA PHE A 183 -9.80 14.53 11.65
C PHE A 183 -8.92 15.67 11.15
N LYS A 184 -9.36 16.92 11.37
CA LYS A 184 -8.61 18.11 10.95
C LYS A 184 -7.22 18.14 11.60
N VAL A 185 -7.13 17.87 12.90
CA VAL A 185 -5.84 17.82 13.63
C VAL A 185 -4.92 16.77 13.02
N ALA A 186 -5.39 15.53 12.89
CA ALA A 186 -4.60 14.46 12.32
C ALA A 186 -4.15 14.74 10.88
N LEU A 187 -5.01 15.35 10.06
CA LEU A 187 -4.66 15.72 8.69
C LEU A 187 -3.61 16.83 8.64
N MET A 188 -3.74 17.84 9.51
CA MET A 188 -2.75 18.91 9.63
C MET A 188 -1.39 18.38 10.08
N ASP A 189 -1.39 17.43 11.02
CA ASP A 189 -0.16 16.76 11.43
C ASP A 189 0.48 16.04 10.24
N VAL A 190 -0.30 15.28 9.45
CA VAL A 190 0.23 14.54 8.28
C VAL A 190 0.84 15.50 7.26
N TRP A 191 0.19 16.64 7.03
CA TRP A 191 0.73 17.68 6.14
C TRP A 191 1.98 18.36 6.70
N SER A 192 2.09 18.52 8.03
CA SER A 192 3.25 19.16 8.66
C SER A 192 4.57 18.41 8.42
N VAL A 193 4.50 17.10 8.19
CA VAL A 193 5.66 16.23 7.90
C VAL A 193 5.87 16.01 6.40
N GLY A 194 5.25 16.84 5.56
CA GLY A 194 5.40 16.76 4.12
C GLY A 194 4.76 15.51 3.50
N ALA A 195 3.75 14.94 4.15
CA ALA A 195 3.02 13.79 3.63
C ALA A 195 1.63 14.24 3.13
N TRP A 196 1.29 13.90 1.88
CA TRP A 196 -0.03 14.21 1.31
C TRP A 196 -0.82 12.93 1.00
N PRO A 197 -1.92 12.64 1.74
CA PRO A 197 -2.78 11.50 1.46
C PRO A 197 -3.46 11.64 0.10
N SER A 198 -3.22 10.71 -0.84
CA SER A 198 -3.86 10.77 -2.17
C SER A 198 -5.28 10.20 -2.21
N ASP A 199 -5.66 9.37 -1.23
CA ASP A 199 -6.95 8.68 -1.17
C ASP A 199 -7.74 9.11 0.07
N HIS A 200 -8.86 9.79 -0.19
CA HIS A 200 -9.65 10.50 0.81
C HIS A 200 -10.83 9.65 1.35
N GLY A 201 -10.81 8.34 1.12
CA GLY A 201 -11.90 7.47 1.55
C GLY A 201 -11.95 7.27 3.07
N MET A 202 -13.14 7.42 3.68
CA MET A 202 -13.38 7.13 5.11
C MET A 202 -12.97 5.73 5.55
N ARG A 203 -12.83 4.77 4.62
CA ARG A 203 -12.31 3.42 4.89
C ARG A 203 -10.87 3.39 5.40
N LYS A 204 -10.14 4.50 5.29
CA LYS A 204 -8.71 4.60 5.62
C LYS A 204 -8.43 5.16 7.00
N VAL A 205 -9.47 5.31 7.81
CA VAL A 205 -9.41 6.14 9.00
C VAL A 205 -10.05 5.42 10.18
N MET A 206 -9.48 5.64 11.37
CA MET A 206 -9.95 5.02 12.60
C MET A 206 -10.27 6.08 13.64
N TRP A 207 -11.36 5.85 14.36
CA TRP A 207 -11.80 6.70 15.46
C TRP A 207 -11.65 5.94 16.75
N ASP A 208 -10.91 6.54 17.68
CA ASP A 208 -10.78 6.08 19.05
C ASP A 208 -11.68 6.93 19.95
N GLU A 209 -12.79 6.33 20.37
CA GLU A 209 -13.78 6.97 21.23
C GLU A 209 -13.23 7.27 22.62
N GLN A 210 -12.28 6.47 23.13
CA GLN A 210 -11.75 6.65 24.49
C GLN A 210 -10.84 7.89 24.56
N GLU A 211 -9.98 8.03 23.56
CA GLU A 211 -9.00 9.12 23.48
C GLU A 211 -9.51 10.32 22.66
N HIS A 212 -10.76 10.25 22.15
CA HIS A 212 -11.32 11.22 21.18
C HIS A 212 -10.36 11.54 20.04
N LYS A 213 -9.67 10.50 19.54
CA LYS A 213 -8.54 10.64 18.63
C LYS A 213 -8.80 9.98 17.29
N TRP A 214 -8.25 10.60 16.24
CA TRP A 214 -8.45 10.18 14.87
C TRP A 214 -7.14 9.75 14.22
N TYR A 215 -7.13 8.60 13.56
CA TYR A 215 -5.93 8.01 12.98
C TYR A 215 -6.07 7.79 11.47
N VAL A 216 -5.02 8.08 10.70
CA VAL A 216 -4.91 7.72 9.28
C VAL A 216 -4.14 6.42 9.13
N PHE A 217 -4.78 5.37 8.61
CA PHE A 217 -4.20 4.03 8.59
C PHE A 217 -3.70 3.55 7.20
N LEU A 218 -4.01 4.25 6.12
CA LEU A 218 -3.64 3.82 4.76
C LEU A 218 -3.16 4.96 3.87
N LEU A 219 -1.88 5.28 4.03
CA LEU A 219 -1.24 6.41 3.39
C LEU A 219 -0.45 5.98 2.16
N TYR A 220 -0.97 6.35 0.99
CA TYR A 220 -0.10 6.70 -0.12
C TYR A 220 0.23 8.17 0.10
N CYS A 221 1.44 8.46 0.56
CA CYS A 221 1.93 9.81 0.69
C CYS A 221 2.84 10.13 -0.48
N GLN A 222 2.58 11.26 -1.14
CA GLN A 222 3.63 11.95 -1.86
C GLN A 222 4.43 12.75 -0.83
N PHE A 223 5.77 12.63 -0.89
CA PHE A 223 6.70 13.49 -0.18
C PHE A 223 7.27 14.47 -1.19
N PHE A 224 7.11 15.77 -0.95
CA PHE A 224 7.83 16.79 -1.70
C PHE A 224 9.09 17.12 -0.91
N TYR A 225 10.25 16.81 -1.51
CA TYR A 225 11.56 17.29 -1.04
C TYR A 225 11.81 18.69 -1.55
#